data_AF-A0A357MYK7-F1
#
_entry.id   AF-A0A357MYK7-F1
#
_cell.length_a   1.000
_cell.length_b   1.000
_cell.length_c   1.000
_cell.angle_alpha   90.00
_cell.angle_beta   90.00
_cell.angle_gamma   90.00
#
_symmetry.space_group_name_H-M   'P 1'
#
loop_
_entity.id
_entity.type
_entity.pdbx_description
1 polymer ?
#
loop_
_entity_poly.entity_id
_entity_poly.type
_entity_poly.pdbx_seq_one_letter_code
_entity_poly.pdbx_strand_id
1 'polypeptide(L)'
;MSTSSRIEWTERTWNPAVGCTKVSAGCKHCYAETLAKRLQAMGLDAYKHGFRLKMLPERLDEPRQRKKPTMYFVNSMSDLFHERITDGFLDSVMEVISDTPQHRYQILTKRHERLGAYFAGRSVPSNVWLGVSVENKRHGVPRIDVLRRIPVKIRFLSCEPLLEDLGSLDLTGIHWVIVGGESGPGARPMQPDWARAIRAQCEAQDATFFFKQWGGWGADGKRRSKKANGRELDGRQWNGMPGPVNL
;
A
#
# COMPACT_ATOMS: atom_id res chain seq x y z
N MET A 1 7.28 8.17 -16.28
CA MET A 1 8.09 6.94 -16.41
C MET A 1 7.90 6.09 -15.18
N SER A 2 7.33 4.90 -15.32
CA SER A 2 7.37 3.87 -14.28
C SER A 2 8.83 3.52 -13.96
N THR A 3 9.22 3.67 -12.69
CA THR A 3 10.57 3.37 -12.22
C THR A 3 10.62 1.95 -11.65
N SER A 4 11.78 1.29 -11.72
CA SER A 4 12.01 0.08 -10.92
C SER A 4 11.80 0.41 -9.45
N SER A 5 11.01 -0.42 -8.77
CA SER A 5 10.67 -0.18 -7.38
C SER A 5 11.76 -0.71 -6.46
N ARG A 6 11.97 0.00 -5.34
CA ARG A 6 12.74 -0.53 -4.18
C ARG A 6 11.81 -1.06 -3.09
N ILE A 7 10.52 -1.19 -3.38
CA ILE A 7 9.51 -1.75 -2.49
C ILE A 7 9.51 -3.25 -2.72
N GLU A 8 9.71 -4.01 -1.65
CA GLU A 8 10.12 -5.41 -1.66
C GLU A 8 9.09 -6.37 -2.27
N TRP A 9 7.85 -5.91 -2.44
CA TRP A 9 6.71 -6.72 -2.88
C TRP A 9 6.10 -6.28 -4.23
N THR A 10 6.80 -5.40 -4.96
CA THR A 10 6.34 -4.90 -6.28
C THR A 10 7.52 -4.68 -7.21
N GLU A 11 7.30 -4.77 -8.53
CA GLU A 11 8.38 -4.60 -9.50
C GLU A 11 8.54 -3.14 -9.93
N ARG A 12 7.42 -2.43 -10.10
CA ARG A 12 7.37 -1.03 -10.56
C ARG A 12 6.31 -0.23 -9.84
N THR A 13 6.50 1.08 -9.80
CA THR A 13 5.44 1.99 -9.37
C THR A 13 4.81 2.70 -10.57
N TRP A 14 3.49 2.84 -10.56
CA TRP A 14 2.76 3.69 -11.50
C TRP A 14 1.96 4.73 -10.71
N ASN A 15 2.27 6.01 -10.94
CA ASN A 15 1.73 7.13 -10.16
C ASN A 15 0.96 8.08 -11.08
N PRO A 16 -0.30 7.77 -11.44
CA PRO A 16 -1.16 8.65 -12.22
C PRO A 16 -1.59 9.89 -11.43
N ALA A 17 -1.41 9.89 -10.10
CA ALA A 17 -1.51 11.07 -9.26
C ALA A 17 -0.32 11.12 -8.28
N VAL A 18 0.00 12.32 -7.80
CA VAL A 18 0.97 12.57 -6.72
C VAL A 18 0.37 13.49 -5.68
N GLY A 19 0.90 13.46 -4.45
CA GLY A 19 0.43 14.27 -3.34
C GLY A 19 -0.78 13.67 -2.62
N CYS A 20 -0.96 14.06 -1.35
CA CYS A 20 -2.05 13.57 -0.51
C CYS A 20 -2.33 14.52 0.68
N THR A 21 -3.43 14.31 1.40
CA THR A 21 -3.70 14.88 2.73
C THR A 21 -3.65 13.79 3.81
N LYS A 22 -3.19 14.16 5.02
CA LYS A 22 -3.03 13.23 6.15
C LYS A 22 -4.40 12.93 6.78
N VAL A 23 -4.72 11.65 6.98
CA VAL A 23 -6.03 11.21 7.50
C VAL A 23 -5.95 10.35 8.76
N SER A 24 -4.74 9.99 9.21
CA SER A 24 -4.57 9.15 10.39
C SER A 24 -3.17 9.28 11.00
N ALA A 25 -2.97 8.65 12.16
CA ALA A 25 -1.68 8.62 12.84
C ALA A 25 -0.56 7.98 12.01
N GLY A 26 -0.88 7.09 11.07
CA GLY A 26 0.10 6.50 10.14
C GLY A 26 0.68 7.52 9.15
N CYS A 27 0.00 8.65 8.92
CA CYS A 27 0.45 9.70 8.02
C CYS A 27 1.45 10.68 8.64
N LYS A 28 1.68 10.63 9.97
CA LYS A 28 2.48 11.62 10.71
C LYS A 28 3.89 11.80 10.12
N HIS A 29 4.57 10.69 9.81
CA HIS A 29 5.93 10.67 9.26
C HIS A 29 5.96 10.09 7.84
N CYS A 30 5.02 10.51 6.99
CA CYS A 30 4.85 10.01 5.63
C CYS A 30 6.14 10.10 4.80
N TYR A 31 6.61 8.96 4.29
CA TYR A 31 7.79 8.92 3.42
C TYR A 31 7.58 9.67 2.11
N ALA A 32 6.36 9.61 1.53
CA ALA A 32 6.05 10.22 0.25
C ALA A 32 6.09 11.75 0.34
N GLU A 33 5.65 12.34 1.47
CA GLU A 33 5.78 13.77 1.75
C GLU A 33 7.25 14.19 1.85
N THR A 34 8.08 13.40 2.54
CA THR A 34 9.53 13.66 2.64
C THR A 34 10.21 13.57 1.28
N LEU A 35 9.89 12.54 0.49
CA LEU A 35 10.43 12.36 -0.85
C LEU A 35 9.96 13.49 -1.79
N ALA A 36 8.71 13.93 -1.69
CA ALA A 36 8.19 15.04 -2.48
C ALA A 36 8.95 16.34 -2.24
N LYS A 37 9.35 16.65 -1.00
CA LYS A 37 10.23 17.80 -0.70
C LYS A 37 11.56 17.71 -1.44
N ARG A 38 12.16 16.52 -1.49
CA ARG A 38 13.40 16.28 -2.24
C ARG A 38 13.18 16.45 -3.74
N LEU A 39 12.11 15.88 -4.30
CA LEU A 39 11.79 15.96 -5.72
C LEU A 39 11.45 17.39 -6.15
N GLN A 40 10.82 18.17 -5.27
CA GLN A 40 10.60 19.60 -5.45
C GLN A 40 11.92 20.37 -5.50
N ALA A 41 12.84 20.12 -4.55
CA ALA A 41 14.17 20.73 -4.56
C ALA A 41 15.01 20.37 -5.80
N MET A 42 14.73 19.22 -6.41
CA MET A 42 15.32 18.79 -7.69
C MET A 42 14.63 19.38 -8.94
N GLY A 43 13.58 20.19 -8.77
CA GLY A 43 12.91 20.89 -9.89
C GLY A 43 11.91 20.05 -10.70
N LEU A 44 11.43 18.91 -10.18
CA LEU A 44 10.45 18.11 -10.92
C LEU A 44 9.06 18.80 -10.93
N ASP A 45 8.51 19.09 -12.12
CA ASP A 45 7.23 19.82 -12.28
C ASP A 45 6.05 19.15 -11.55
N ALA A 46 6.02 17.81 -11.49
CA ALA A 46 4.99 17.08 -10.75
C ALA A 46 4.92 17.46 -9.25
N TYR A 47 6.03 17.98 -8.69
CA TYR A 47 6.18 18.34 -7.28
C TYR A 47 6.45 19.84 -7.08
N LYS A 48 6.23 20.70 -8.09
CA LYS A 48 6.48 22.15 -7.97
C LYS A 48 5.73 22.81 -6.80
N HIS A 49 4.58 22.25 -6.43
CA HIS A 49 3.76 22.67 -5.28
C HIS A 49 3.91 21.72 -4.08
N GLY A 50 5.07 21.08 -3.93
CA GLY A 50 5.38 20.15 -2.86
C GLY A 50 4.52 18.87 -2.93
N PHE A 51 3.94 18.47 -1.79
CA PHE A 51 3.11 17.26 -1.68
C PHE A 51 1.61 17.53 -1.84
N ARG A 52 1.24 18.66 -2.46
CA ARG A 52 -0.16 18.97 -2.82
C ARG A 52 -0.64 17.97 -3.88
N LEU A 53 -1.87 17.48 -3.72
CA LEU A 53 -2.49 16.58 -4.69
C LEU A 53 -2.47 17.18 -6.10
N LYS A 54 -2.00 16.39 -7.07
CA LYS A 54 -2.02 16.68 -8.50
C LYS A 54 -2.31 15.38 -9.26
N MET A 55 -3.39 15.38 -10.06
CA MET A 55 -3.65 14.35 -11.07
C MET A 55 -2.72 14.59 -12.27
N LEU A 56 -2.22 13.52 -12.88
CA LEU A 56 -1.25 13.55 -13.96
C LEU A 56 -1.78 12.70 -15.14
N PRO A 57 -2.78 13.19 -15.89
CA PRO A 57 -3.37 12.48 -17.03
C PRO A 57 -2.33 12.01 -18.05
N GLU A 58 -1.24 12.77 -18.23
CA GLU A 58 -0.13 12.45 -19.11
C GLU A 58 0.61 11.15 -18.74
N ARG A 59 0.37 10.61 -17.54
CA ARG A 59 0.95 9.34 -17.06
C ARG A 59 -0.01 8.16 -17.19
N LEU A 60 -1.26 8.36 -17.61
CA LEU A 60 -2.26 7.28 -17.66
C LEU A 60 -1.83 6.16 -18.61
N ASP A 61 -1.29 6.50 -19.78
CA ASP A 61 -0.92 5.51 -20.80
C ASP A 61 0.39 4.76 -20.54
N GLU A 62 1.14 5.08 -19.48
CA GLU A 62 2.44 4.45 -19.20
C GLU A 62 2.38 2.90 -19.14
N PRO A 63 1.35 2.26 -18.56
CA PRO A 63 1.26 0.80 -18.57
C PRO A 63 0.93 0.21 -19.94
N ARG A 64 0.12 0.89 -20.77
CA ARG A 64 -0.21 0.41 -22.14
C ARG A 64 1.03 0.28 -23.03
N GLN A 65 2.07 1.07 -22.76
CA GLN A 65 3.34 1.01 -23.48
C GLN A 65 4.22 -0.20 -23.11
N ARG A 66 3.88 -0.94 -22.05
CA ARG A 66 4.71 -2.03 -21.53
C ARG A 66 4.17 -3.40 -21.92
N LYS A 67 4.97 -4.12 -22.72
CA LYS A 67 4.63 -5.49 -23.14
C LYS A 67 4.96 -6.56 -22.08
N LYS A 68 6.05 -6.40 -21.32
CA LYS A 68 6.47 -7.39 -20.31
C LYS A 68 5.46 -7.42 -19.15
N PRO A 69 4.86 -8.58 -18.79
CA PRO A 69 4.04 -8.73 -17.60
C PRO A 69 4.72 -8.13 -16.37
N THR A 70 3.97 -7.39 -15.55
CA THR A 70 4.56 -6.61 -14.47
C THR A 70 3.56 -6.36 -13.35
N MET A 71 4.07 -6.49 -12.13
CA MET A 71 3.39 -6.09 -10.91
C MET A 71 3.66 -4.61 -10.61
N TYR A 72 2.60 -3.82 -10.66
CA TYR A 72 2.61 -2.40 -10.38
C TYR A 72 2.05 -2.11 -9.00
N PHE A 73 2.80 -1.39 -8.17
CA PHE A 73 2.21 -0.66 -7.06
C PHE A 73 1.71 0.68 -7.58
N VAL A 74 0.39 0.83 -7.58
CA VAL A 74 -0.25 2.08 -7.95
C VAL A 74 -0.11 3.05 -6.77
N ASN A 75 -0.05 4.35 -7.06
CA ASN A 75 -0.16 5.40 -6.05
C ASN A 75 0.85 5.34 -4.88
N SER A 76 2.08 4.91 -5.17
CA SER A 76 3.21 5.01 -4.21
C SER A 76 3.52 6.44 -3.73
N MET A 77 3.01 7.45 -4.42
CA MET A 77 3.21 8.88 -4.09
C MET A 77 1.89 9.63 -3.89
N SER A 78 0.77 8.93 -3.70
CA SER A 78 -0.57 9.49 -3.55
C SER A 78 -1.52 8.50 -2.87
N ASP A 79 -2.82 8.82 -2.82
CA ASP A 79 -3.89 7.88 -2.49
C ASP A 79 -4.98 8.07 -3.55
N LEU A 80 -5.27 7.05 -4.38
CA LEU A 80 -6.24 7.17 -5.48
C LEU A 80 -7.65 7.52 -5.00
N PHE A 81 -7.99 7.22 -3.75
CA PHE A 81 -9.30 7.50 -3.18
C PHE A 81 -9.31 8.80 -2.37
N HIS A 82 -8.36 9.71 -2.62
CA HIS A 82 -8.42 11.07 -2.08
C HIS A 82 -9.68 11.79 -2.57
N GLU A 83 -10.38 12.50 -1.68
CA GLU A 83 -11.65 13.20 -1.94
C GLU A 83 -11.61 14.21 -3.10
N ARG A 84 -10.42 14.66 -3.51
CA ARG A 84 -10.24 15.59 -4.63
C ARG A 84 -9.92 14.91 -5.96
N ILE A 85 -9.76 13.59 -5.98
CA ILE A 85 -9.66 12.84 -7.23
C ILE A 85 -11.09 12.50 -7.67
N THR A 86 -11.45 12.95 -8.87
CA THR A 86 -12.80 12.81 -9.42
C THR A 86 -13.07 11.36 -9.82
N ASP A 87 -14.34 10.94 -9.76
CA ASP A 87 -14.76 9.63 -10.28
C ASP A 87 -14.26 9.40 -11.70
N GLY A 88 -14.43 10.38 -12.60
CA GLY A 88 -13.97 10.26 -13.99
C GLY A 88 -12.47 10.01 -14.12
N PHE A 89 -11.63 10.59 -13.26
CA PHE A 89 -10.20 10.29 -13.28
C PHE A 89 -9.89 8.89 -12.74
N LEU A 90 -10.59 8.43 -11.67
CA LEU A 90 -10.47 7.05 -11.20
C LEU A 90 -10.93 6.07 -12.29
N ASP A 91 -12.01 6.39 -13.00
CA ASP A 91 -12.55 5.57 -14.09
C ASP A 91 -11.49 5.42 -15.20
N SER A 92 -10.82 6.49 -15.61
CA SER A 92 -9.70 6.41 -16.57
C SER A 92 -8.53 5.56 -16.07
N VAL A 93 -8.23 5.59 -14.76
CA VAL A 93 -7.20 4.71 -14.17
C VAL A 93 -7.64 3.24 -14.24
N MET A 94 -8.90 2.94 -13.90
CA MET A 94 -9.45 1.57 -13.94
C MET A 94 -9.58 1.03 -15.37
N GLU A 95 -9.82 1.90 -16.35
CA GLU A 95 -9.84 1.57 -17.77
C GLU A 95 -8.45 1.12 -18.25
N VAL A 96 -7.38 1.90 -17.97
CA VAL A 96 -6.00 1.50 -18.27
C VAL A 96 -5.67 0.14 -17.67
N ILE A 97 -6.08 -0.08 -16.42
CA ILE A 97 -5.88 -1.35 -15.71
C ILE A 97 -6.56 -2.49 -16.47
N SER A 98 -7.82 -2.29 -16.88
CA SER A 98 -8.61 -3.30 -17.60
C SER A 98 -8.03 -3.62 -18.98
N ASP A 99 -7.53 -2.59 -19.69
CA ASP A 99 -6.92 -2.72 -21.02
C ASP A 99 -5.55 -3.38 -21.02
N THR A 100 -4.97 -3.60 -19.84
CA THR A 100 -3.63 -4.19 -19.69
C THR A 100 -3.66 -5.45 -18.82
N PRO A 101 -4.38 -6.50 -19.24
CA PRO A 101 -4.61 -7.72 -18.45
C PRO A 101 -3.33 -8.53 -18.19
N GLN A 102 -2.26 -8.29 -18.96
CA GLN A 102 -0.93 -8.86 -18.73
C GLN A 102 -0.24 -8.33 -17.47
N HIS A 103 -0.71 -7.21 -16.91
CA HIS A 103 -0.19 -6.62 -15.68
C HIS A 103 -1.01 -7.03 -14.45
N ARG A 104 -0.44 -6.77 -13.27
CA ARG A 104 -1.13 -6.87 -11.98
C ARG A 104 -0.98 -5.54 -11.25
N TYR A 105 -2.05 -5.04 -10.66
CA TYR A 105 -2.08 -3.71 -10.06
C TYR A 105 -2.43 -3.79 -8.57
N GLN A 106 -1.47 -3.47 -7.72
CA GLN A 106 -1.67 -3.32 -6.28
C GLN A 106 -2.13 -1.89 -6.00
N ILE A 107 -3.36 -1.72 -5.50
CA ILE A 107 -3.92 -0.43 -5.08
C ILE A 107 -4.08 -0.46 -3.57
N LEU A 108 -3.49 0.52 -2.87
CA LEU A 108 -3.53 0.64 -1.41
C LEU A 108 -4.10 1.99 -1.01
N THR A 109 -5.03 2.02 -0.05
CA THR A 109 -5.64 3.27 0.43
C THR A 109 -5.83 3.31 1.96
N LYS A 110 -5.94 4.52 2.51
CA LYS A 110 -6.42 4.76 3.89
C LYS A 110 -7.86 5.28 3.91
N ARG A 111 -8.48 5.46 2.75
CA ARG A 111 -9.77 6.16 2.56
C ARG A 111 -10.88 5.19 2.19
N HIS A 112 -11.06 4.20 3.07
CA HIS A 112 -12.03 3.11 2.92
C HIS A 112 -13.47 3.57 2.61
N GLU A 113 -13.95 4.68 3.19
CA GLU A 113 -15.29 5.20 2.87
C GLU A 113 -15.43 5.57 1.38
N ARG A 114 -14.46 6.30 0.84
CA ARG A 114 -14.42 6.69 -0.57
C ARG A 114 -14.22 5.47 -1.48
N LEU A 115 -13.39 4.52 -1.06
CA LEU A 115 -13.21 3.24 -1.72
C LEU A 115 -14.53 2.46 -1.84
N GLY A 116 -15.25 2.30 -0.72
CA GLY A 116 -16.54 1.62 -0.69
C GLY A 116 -17.59 2.32 -1.53
N ALA A 117 -17.70 3.65 -1.43
CA ALA A 117 -18.63 4.44 -2.23
C ALA A 117 -18.36 4.32 -3.74
N TYR A 118 -17.09 4.33 -4.15
CA TYR A 118 -16.71 4.21 -5.56
C TYR A 118 -17.10 2.85 -6.16
N PHE A 119 -16.81 1.76 -5.44
CA PHE A 119 -17.10 0.39 -5.88
C PHE A 119 -18.51 -0.10 -5.54
N ALA A 120 -19.36 0.72 -4.92
CA ALA A 120 -20.77 0.37 -4.71
C ALA A 120 -21.54 0.19 -6.02
N GLY A 121 -21.16 0.93 -7.08
CA GLY A 121 -21.79 0.88 -8.41
C GLY A 121 -20.84 0.47 -9.53
N ARG A 122 -19.62 -0.01 -9.22
CA ARG A 122 -18.58 -0.31 -10.20
C ARG A 122 -17.92 -1.65 -9.90
N SER A 123 -17.60 -2.41 -10.94
CA SER A 123 -16.83 -3.64 -10.81
C SER A 123 -15.33 -3.33 -10.61
N VAL A 124 -14.64 -4.18 -9.87
CA VAL A 124 -13.19 -4.11 -9.73
C VAL A 124 -12.54 -4.89 -10.90
N PRO A 125 -11.59 -4.31 -11.65
CA PRO A 125 -10.91 -5.06 -12.71
C PRO A 125 -10.21 -6.32 -12.19
N SER A 126 -10.26 -7.39 -12.98
CA SER A 126 -9.84 -8.74 -12.55
C SER A 126 -8.34 -8.88 -12.21
N ASN A 127 -7.52 -7.94 -12.69
CA ASN A 127 -6.08 -7.86 -12.47
C ASN A 127 -5.69 -6.86 -11.36
N VAL A 128 -6.65 -6.38 -10.56
CA VAL A 128 -6.42 -5.56 -9.37
C VAL A 128 -6.26 -6.44 -8.13
N TRP A 129 -5.24 -6.13 -7.35
CA TRP A 129 -5.12 -6.49 -5.94
C TRP A 129 -5.46 -5.24 -5.14
N LEU A 130 -6.51 -5.31 -4.33
CA LEU A 130 -7.05 -4.16 -3.62
C LEU A 130 -6.73 -4.27 -2.14
N GLY A 131 -6.25 -3.19 -1.53
CA GLY A 131 -5.87 -3.22 -0.14
C GLY A 131 -6.10 -1.93 0.62
N VAL A 132 -6.09 -2.08 1.95
CA VAL A 132 -6.20 -0.98 2.90
C VAL A 132 -5.00 -0.98 3.84
N SER A 133 -4.54 0.21 4.27
CA SER A 133 -3.56 0.26 5.35
C SER A 133 -4.23 0.07 6.71
N VAL A 134 -3.58 -0.66 7.62
CA VAL A 134 -4.10 -0.98 8.95
C VAL A 134 -3.03 -0.63 10.01
N GLU A 135 -2.79 0.67 10.22
CA GLU A 135 -1.72 1.13 11.11
C GLU A 135 -2.04 1.05 12.62
N ASN A 136 -3.33 1.03 12.99
CA ASN A 136 -3.81 1.03 14.37
C ASN A 136 -5.28 0.55 14.46
N LYS A 137 -5.76 0.28 15.69
CA LYS A 137 -7.14 -0.10 15.98
C LYS A 137 -8.13 1.00 15.60
N ARG A 138 -7.86 2.24 15.99
CA ARG A 138 -8.82 3.35 15.85
C ARG A 138 -9.21 3.65 14.40
N HIS A 139 -8.25 3.67 13.48
CA HIS A 139 -8.47 4.07 12.09
C HIS A 139 -8.27 2.93 11.11
N GLY A 140 -7.32 2.04 11.39
CA GLY A 140 -6.91 0.97 10.47
C GLY A 140 -7.90 -0.20 10.46
N VAL A 141 -8.19 -0.76 11.63
CA VAL A 141 -9.01 -1.97 11.76
C VAL A 141 -10.41 -1.82 11.12
N PRO A 142 -11.14 -0.71 11.31
CA PRO A 142 -12.45 -0.51 10.63
C PRO A 142 -12.39 -0.56 9.10
N ARG A 143 -11.23 -0.34 8.48
CA ARG A 143 -11.06 -0.38 7.01
C ARG A 143 -11.19 -1.79 6.45
N ILE A 144 -10.88 -2.80 7.28
CA ILE A 144 -10.91 -4.21 6.87
C ILE A 144 -12.34 -4.60 6.49
N ASP A 145 -13.33 -4.20 7.28
CA ASP A 145 -14.73 -4.53 7.05
C ASP A 145 -15.26 -3.97 5.73
N VAL A 146 -14.86 -2.75 5.38
CA VAL A 146 -15.24 -2.16 4.09
C VAL A 146 -14.56 -2.91 2.94
N LEU A 147 -13.27 -3.24 3.05
CA LEU A 147 -12.56 -3.99 2.02
C LEU A 147 -13.18 -5.37 1.77
N ARG A 148 -13.58 -6.08 2.84
CA ARG A 148 -14.21 -7.40 2.77
C ARG A 148 -15.53 -7.41 2.00
N ARG A 149 -16.28 -6.30 2.01
CA ARG A 149 -17.56 -6.14 1.30
C ARG A 149 -17.38 -5.89 -0.21
N ILE A 150 -16.20 -5.48 -0.65
CA ILE A 150 -15.96 -5.18 -2.08
C ILE A 150 -15.63 -6.48 -2.81
N PRO A 151 -16.36 -6.84 -3.89
CA PRO A 151 -16.08 -8.05 -4.66
C PRO A 151 -14.81 -7.89 -5.50
N VAL A 152 -13.69 -8.42 -5.01
CA VAL A 152 -12.38 -8.40 -5.69
C VAL A 152 -11.65 -9.73 -5.49
N LYS A 153 -10.86 -10.13 -6.49
CA LYS A 153 -10.13 -11.41 -6.47
C LYS A 153 -9.07 -11.49 -5.37
N ILE A 154 -8.36 -10.39 -5.13
CA ILE A 154 -7.32 -10.31 -4.11
C ILE A 154 -7.58 -9.10 -3.22
N ARG A 155 -7.72 -9.38 -1.93
CA ARG A 155 -7.75 -8.41 -0.84
C ARG A 155 -6.46 -8.51 -0.04
N PHE A 156 -5.81 -7.38 0.23
CA PHE A 156 -4.63 -7.37 1.08
C PHE A 156 -4.65 -6.26 2.13
N LEU A 157 -3.98 -6.50 3.24
CA LEU A 157 -3.77 -5.52 4.30
C LEU A 157 -2.31 -5.09 4.28
N SER A 158 -2.08 -3.78 4.39
CA SER A 158 -0.76 -3.25 4.73
C SER A 158 -0.81 -2.72 6.15
N CYS A 159 -0.40 -3.55 7.10
CA CYS A 159 -0.21 -3.18 8.50
C CYS A 159 1.08 -2.33 8.63
N GLU A 160 1.06 -1.15 8.00
CA GLU A 160 2.21 -0.26 7.87
C GLU A 160 1.86 1.25 7.91
N PRO A 161 2.65 2.06 8.64
CA PRO A 161 3.54 1.60 9.72
C PRO A 161 2.70 0.91 10.81
N LEU A 162 3.14 -0.21 11.35
CA LEU A 162 2.46 -0.84 12.49
C LEU A 162 2.75 -0.05 13.77
N LEU A 163 1.74 0.62 14.31
CA LEU A 163 1.92 1.58 15.42
C LEU A 163 1.55 1.02 16.80
N GLU A 164 0.82 -0.08 16.84
CA GLU A 164 0.35 -0.74 18.05
C GLU A 164 0.02 -2.20 17.76
N ASP A 165 -0.20 -2.98 18.82
CA ASP A 165 -0.90 -4.25 18.71
C ASP A 165 -2.32 -4.01 18.16
N LEU A 166 -2.68 -4.66 17.07
CA LEU A 166 -4.00 -4.51 16.45
C LEU A 166 -5.08 -5.35 17.15
N GLY A 167 -4.70 -6.25 18.06
CA GLY A 167 -5.61 -7.21 18.66
C GLY A 167 -6.08 -8.27 17.66
N SER A 168 -7.28 -8.79 17.87
CA SER A 168 -7.91 -9.77 16.98
C SER A 168 -8.42 -9.09 15.71
N LEU A 169 -7.95 -9.58 14.57
CA LEU A 169 -8.35 -9.18 13.22
C LEU A 169 -9.22 -10.27 12.61
N ASP A 170 -10.35 -9.88 12.03
CA ASP A 170 -11.12 -10.75 11.16
C ASP A 170 -10.51 -10.73 9.76
N LEU A 171 -9.76 -11.78 9.43
CA LEU A 171 -9.06 -11.94 8.16
C LEU A 171 -9.88 -12.74 7.14
N THR A 172 -11.17 -13.02 7.41
CA THR A 172 -12.03 -13.76 6.49
C THR A 172 -12.08 -13.06 5.12
N GLY A 173 -11.62 -13.77 4.08
CA GLY A 173 -11.55 -13.27 2.70
C GLY A 173 -10.39 -12.29 2.43
N ILE A 174 -9.46 -12.14 3.37
CA ILE A 174 -8.18 -11.45 3.19
C ILE A 174 -7.13 -12.46 2.75
N HIS A 175 -6.45 -12.17 1.64
CA HIS A 175 -5.56 -13.12 0.98
C HIS A 175 -4.09 -12.88 1.37
N TRP A 176 -3.74 -11.64 1.73
CA TRP A 176 -2.36 -11.25 1.95
C TRP A 176 -2.24 -10.14 3.00
N VAL A 177 -1.33 -10.31 3.96
CA VAL A 177 -1.09 -9.35 5.03
C VAL A 177 0.40 -8.99 5.07
N ILE A 178 0.68 -7.72 4.87
CA ILE A 178 2.01 -7.13 4.86
C ILE A 178 2.23 -6.42 6.19
N VAL A 179 3.31 -6.75 6.90
CA VAL A 179 3.69 -6.11 8.16
C VAL A 179 5.02 -5.37 8.01
N GLY A 180 5.09 -4.15 8.53
CA GLY A 180 6.32 -3.38 8.52
C GLY A 180 6.32 -2.17 9.46
N GLY A 181 7.50 -1.86 9.97
CA GLY A 181 7.72 -0.70 10.85
C GLY A 181 7.91 0.62 10.10
N GLU A 182 7.78 1.72 10.84
CA GLU A 182 7.93 3.07 10.29
C GLU A 182 9.38 3.38 9.91
N SER A 183 9.59 4.11 8.82
CA SER A 183 10.92 4.48 8.33
C SER A 183 11.15 5.99 8.39
N GLY A 184 12.42 6.39 8.36
CA GLY A 184 12.83 7.79 8.28
C GLY A 184 13.18 8.42 9.64
N PRO A 185 13.53 9.72 9.66
CA PRO A 185 14.06 10.39 10.84
C PRO A 185 13.07 10.51 12.01
N GLY A 186 11.77 10.36 11.76
CA GLY A 186 10.73 10.39 12.79
C GLY A 186 10.16 9.02 13.12
N ALA A 187 10.79 7.93 12.67
CA ALA A 187 10.25 6.58 12.82
C ALA A 187 9.90 6.25 14.28
N ARG A 188 8.70 5.73 14.49
CA ARG A 188 8.27 5.10 15.75
C ARG A 188 8.62 3.61 15.76
N PRO A 189 8.99 3.05 16.93
CA PRO A 189 9.30 1.63 17.04
C PRO A 189 8.05 0.76 16.89
N MET A 190 8.22 -0.39 16.26
CA MET A 190 7.23 -1.48 16.20
C MET A 190 7.72 -2.59 17.12
N GLN A 191 6.87 -3.06 18.04
CA GLN A 191 7.26 -4.18 18.91
C GLN A 191 7.22 -5.51 18.13
N PRO A 192 8.21 -6.41 18.34
CA PRO A 192 8.23 -7.72 17.68
C PRO A 192 6.96 -8.55 17.89
N ASP A 193 6.39 -8.52 19.10
CA ASP A 193 5.21 -9.31 19.44
C ASP A 193 3.97 -8.91 18.63
N TRP A 194 3.87 -7.65 18.20
CA TRP A 194 2.77 -7.21 17.34
C TRP A 194 2.84 -7.87 15.96
N ALA A 195 4.05 -7.98 15.39
CA ALA A 195 4.25 -8.67 14.11
C ALA A 195 4.02 -10.19 14.24
N ARG A 196 4.45 -10.80 15.35
CA ARG A 196 4.20 -12.22 15.64
C ARG A 196 2.72 -12.52 15.82
N ALA A 197 1.99 -11.65 16.52
CA ALA A 197 0.55 -11.79 16.71
C ALA A 197 -0.21 -11.75 15.37
N ILE A 198 0.16 -10.84 14.46
CA ILE A 198 -0.44 -10.79 13.12
C ILE A 198 -0.07 -12.04 12.31
N ARG A 199 1.18 -12.51 12.38
CA ARG A 199 1.63 -13.75 11.71
C ARG A 199 0.81 -14.95 12.16
N ALA A 200 0.62 -15.14 13.46
CA ALA A 200 -0.16 -16.23 14.02
C ALA A 200 -1.63 -16.18 13.57
N GLN A 201 -2.21 -14.98 13.49
CA GLN A 201 -3.56 -14.80 12.97
C GLN A 201 -3.68 -15.11 11.48
N CYS A 202 -2.65 -14.78 10.68
CA CYS A 202 -2.60 -15.14 9.27
C CYS A 202 -2.57 -16.66 9.08
N GLU A 203 -1.74 -17.36 9.86
CA GLU A 203 -1.66 -18.82 9.87
C GLU A 203 -2.99 -19.47 10.28
N ALA A 204 -3.65 -18.94 11.31
CA ALA A 204 -4.92 -19.47 11.80
C ALA A 204 -6.13 -19.22 10.87
N GLN A 205 -6.05 -18.22 10.00
CA GLN A 205 -7.16 -17.78 9.12
C GLN A 205 -6.84 -17.92 7.62
N ASP A 206 -5.80 -18.69 7.27
CA ASP A 206 -5.38 -18.98 5.90
C ASP A 206 -5.10 -17.71 5.05
N ALA A 207 -4.51 -16.69 5.67
CA ALA A 207 -4.02 -15.50 4.98
C ALA A 207 -2.51 -15.59 4.76
N THR A 208 -2.03 -15.19 3.57
CA THR A 208 -0.59 -15.20 3.30
C THR A 208 0.12 -14.09 4.07
N PHE A 209 1.18 -14.41 4.82
CA PHE A 209 1.96 -13.44 5.60
C PHE A 209 3.23 -12.96 4.87
N PHE A 210 3.46 -11.64 4.87
CA PHE A 210 4.68 -11.01 4.39
C PHE A 210 5.25 -10.05 5.42
N PHE A 211 6.48 -10.31 5.88
CA PHE A 211 7.22 -9.37 6.71
C PHE A 211 8.12 -8.53 5.83
N LYS A 212 7.79 -7.24 5.72
CA LYS A 212 8.51 -6.34 4.83
C LYS A 212 9.84 -5.90 5.43
N GLN A 213 9.80 -5.32 6.63
CA GLN A 213 10.98 -4.76 7.31
C GLN A 213 10.64 -4.19 8.70
N TRP A 214 11.67 -4.00 9.53
CA TRP A 214 11.58 -3.34 10.84
C TRP A 214 11.50 -1.81 10.78
N GLY A 215 11.99 -1.18 9.71
CA GLY A 215 12.03 0.29 9.60
C GLY A 215 13.19 0.90 10.40
N GLY A 216 12.96 2.06 11.02
CA GLY A 216 14.00 2.85 11.71
C GLY A 216 14.47 2.27 13.05
N TRP A 217 13.73 1.31 13.61
CA TRP A 217 14.03 0.65 14.88
C TRP A 217 14.11 -0.86 14.66
N GLY A 218 15.21 -1.49 15.07
CA GLY A 218 15.37 -2.94 14.98
C GLY A 218 14.53 -3.69 16.02
N ALA A 219 14.44 -5.01 15.86
CA ALA A 219 13.78 -5.89 16.84
C ALA A 219 14.36 -5.77 18.26
N ASP A 220 15.62 -5.34 18.36
CA ASP A 220 16.37 -5.12 19.60
C ASP A 220 16.16 -3.72 20.20
N GLY A 221 15.21 -2.95 19.67
CA GLY A 221 14.92 -1.58 20.14
C GLY A 221 16.01 -0.56 19.80
N LYS A 222 16.98 -0.90 18.95
CA LYS A 222 18.06 0.02 18.55
C LYS A 222 17.71 0.75 17.26
N ARG A 223 17.97 2.05 17.26
CA ARG A 223 17.75 2.91 16.09
C ARG A 223 18.86 2.76 15.06
N ARG A 224 18.52 2.41 13.82
CA ARG A 224 19.45 2.28 12.69
C ARG A 224 18.78 2.62 11.37
N SER A 225 19.53 2.58 10.27
CA SER A 225 18.92 2.62 8.94
C SER A 225 18.02 1.39 8.72
N LYS A 226 16.96 1.53 7.93
CA LYS A 226 16.09 0.40 7.59
C LYS A 226 16.84 -0.78 6.95
N LYS A 227 17.89 -0.47 6.17
CA LYS A 227 18.73 -1.49 5.54
C LYS A 227 19.49 -2.30 6.60
N ALA A 228 19.99 -1.63 7.64
CA ALA A 228 20.73 -2.28 8.72
C ALA A 228 19.82 -3.09 9.66
N ASN A 229 18.58 -2.66 9.88
CA ASN A 229 17.63 -3.43 10.68
C ASN A 229 17.04 -4.64 9.92
N GLY A 230 17.09 -4.62 8.59
CA GLY A 230 16.75 -5.77 7.77
C GLY A 230 15.27 -6.15 7.82
N ARG A 231 15.02 -7.41 7.47
CA ARG A 231 13.67 -7.95 7.24
C ARG A 231 13.48 -9.39 7.71
N GLU A 232 14.25 -9.79 8.70
CA GLU A 232 14.07 -11.08 9.36
C GLU A 232 13.17 -10.89 10.59
N LEU A 233 12.13 -11.72 10.68
CA LEU A 233 11.31 -11.88 11.87
C LEU A 233 11.58 -13.29 12.39
N ASP A 234 12.08 -13.38 13.62
CA ASP A 234 12.48 -14.64 14.28
C ASP A 234 13.52 -15.43 13.46
N GLY A 235 14.54 -14.73 12.94
CA GLY A 235 15.65 -15.34 12.18
C GLY A 235 15.28 -15.81 10.78
N ARG A 236 14.07 -15.48 10.28
CA ARG A 236 13.58 -15.91 8.97
C ARG A 236 13.00 -14.74 8.17
N GLN A 237 13.19 -14.78 6.86
CA GLN A 237 12.46 -13.90 5.95
C GLN A 237 11.09 -14.48 5.59
N TRP A 238 10.06 -13.65 5.69
CA TRP A 238 8.68 -14.02 5.38
C TRP A 238 8.25 -13.28 4.11
N ASN A 239 8.33 -13.96 2.97
CA ASN A 239 8.10 -13.39 1.64
C ASN A 239 6.84 -13.96 0.96
N GLY A 240 5.82 -14.35 1.74
CA GLY A 240 4.60 -14.91 1.19
C GLY A 240 3.92 -13.95 0.22
N MET A 241 3.45 -14.46 -0.92
CA MET A 241 2.65 -13.74 -1.90
C MET A 241 1.39 -14.56 -2.19
N PRO A 242 0.23 -13.92 -2.42
CA PRO A 242 -0.98 -14.68 -2.72
C PRO A 242 -0.80 -15.45 -4.03
N GLY A 243 -1.19 -16.73 -4.03
CA GLY A 243 -1.16 -17.59 -5.21
C GLY A 243 -2.19 -17.19 -6.26
N PRO A 244 -2.25 -17.89 -7.41
CA PRO A 244 -3.36 -17.76 -8.34
C PRO A 244 -4.67 -18.08 -7.61
N VAL A 245 -5.56 -17.10 -7.48
CA VAL A 245 -6.91 -17.35 -6.95
C VAL A 245 -7.74 -17.93 -8.10
N ASN A 246 -8.01 -19.23 -8.01
CA ASN A 246 -9.08 -19.83 -8.80
C ASN A 246 -10.39 -19.32 -8.19
N LEU A 247 -11.16 -18.56 -8.98
CA LEU A 247 -12.54 -18.22 -8.65
C LEU A 247 -13.44 -19.39 -9.03
#